data_AF-A0A1H3V0T2-F1
#
_entry.id   AF-A0A1H3V0T2-F1
#
_cell.length_a   1.000
_cell.length_b   1.000
_cell.length_c   1.000
_cell.angle_alpha   90.00
_cell.angle_beta   90.00
_cell.angle_gamma   90.00
#
_symmetry.space_group_name_H-M   'P 1'
#
loop_
_entity.id
_entity.type
_entity.pdbx_description
1 polymer ?
#
loop_
_entity_poly.entity_id
_entity_poly.type
_entity_poly.pdbx_seq_one_letter_code
_entity_poly.pdbx_strand_id
1 'polypeptide(L)'
;MAIAIILVLVVVASVLFHLLAPWHMTPAASNWGSIDTTLLITLVITGIFFIAITVFMAVAVIRFRHRQGARAHYQPESRKLEGWLIILTSLGIIGMLAPGLVVYNDFVQVPHDASQLEVVAQQWQWSFRFPGQDGKLGRSDVKWVEPGNALGLDRKDPAGQDDVLVMSNEVRLPIDRPVQVLLRSKDVLHDFYVPQMRAKMDMVPGMVSHFWFTPTRLGKFEILCAEFCGLGHYNMRGHLIVEQQGAFDQWLAGQPTFAQTLARIAAPSQDSLLEKGRQLVDSHGCRACHSQDGSASLGPGWKDLYGRTELLVDGSRVQVDEAYLKESILEPQARLAQGYPPVMVAYTFTQDELAAVVAFIKSLSAVGQTEQAPAGTPDELVTQGQRLAESLGCLACHSVDGSQGVGPSWQGLYGKTQTLADGSRIKADEGYLRESVLRPGAAIVKGYAAVMPTFTPNDKELDALIAFIKSKAAVDVDAGKVESGKSP
;
A
#
# COMPACT_ATOMS: atom_id res chain seq x y z
N MET A 1 -16.77 -12.45 56.11
CA MET A 1 -15.82 -11.33 56.35
C MET A 1 -14.79 -11.23 55.25
N ALA A 2 -14.06 -12.32 54.92
CA ALA A 2 -13.08 -12.32 53.83
C ALA A 2 -13.63 -11.74 52.51
N ILE A 3 -14.82 -12.16 52.07
CA ILE A 3 -15.46 -11.65 50.84
C ILE A 3 -15.67 -10.13 50.88
N ALA A 4 -16.19 -9.58 51.98
CA ALA A 4 -16.42 -8.14 52.08
C ALA A 4 -15.10 -7.34 52.05
N ILE A 5 -14.04 -7.88 52.67
CA ILE A 5 -12.69 -7.28 52.62
C ILE A 5 -12.18 -7.30 51.17
N ILE A 6 -12.31 -8.44 50.48
CA ILE A 6 -11.91 -8.56 49.07
C ILE A 6 -12.66 -7.54 48.20
N LEU A 7 -13.99 -7.40 48.37
CA LEU A 7 -14.77 -6.42 47.61
C LEU A 7 -14.27 -4.99 47.81
N VAL A 8 -14.00 -4.59 49.06
CA VAL A 8 -13.47 -3.25 49.37
C VAL A 8 -12.06 -3.09 48.78
N LEU A 9 -11.20 -4.10 48.89
CA LEU A 9 -9.86 -4.08 48.33
C LEU A 9 -9.90 -3.96 46.80
N VAL A 10 -10.81 -4.64 46.12
CA VAL A 10 -11.00 -4.52 44.67
C VAL A 10 -11.40 -3.09 44.29
N VAL A 11 -12.34 -2.47 45.02
CA VAL A 11 -12.72 -1.07 44.77
C VAL A 11 -11.52 -0.14 44.94
N VAL A 12 -10.82 -0.24 46.07
CA VAL A 12 -9.65 0.60 46.37
C VAL A 12 -8.56 0.39 45.31
N ALA A 13 -8.24 -0.86 44.97
CA ALA A 13 -7.24 -1.18 43.97
C ALA A 13 -7.62 -0.65 42.58
N SER A 14 -8.88 -0.79 42.15
CA SER A 14 -9.35 -0.28 40.86
C SER A 14 -9.29 1.25 40.78
N VAL A 15 -9.69 1.96 41.85
CA VAL A 15 -9.65 3.43 41.90
C VAL A 15 -8.20 3.91 41.92
N LEU A 16 -7.34 3.32 42.75
CA LEU A 16 -5.91 3.66 42.79
C LEU A 16 -5.24 3.34 41.46
N PHE A 17 -5.53 2.20 40.85
CA PHE A 17 -5.01 1.85 39.53
C PHE A 17 -5.42 2.89 38.49
N HIS A 18 -6.68 3.31 38.46
CA HIS A 18 -7.14 4.33 37.50
C HIS A 18 -6.43 5.68 37.69
N LEU A 19 -6.17 6.11 38.93
CA LEU A 19 -5.53 7.38 39.23
C LEU A 19 -4.00 7.36 39.05
N LEU A 20 -3.37 6.19 39.25
CA LEU A 20 -1.91 6.05 39.26
C LEU A 20 -1.36 5.40 37.99
N ALA A 21 -2.19 4.70 37.20
CA ALA A 21 -1.74 4.06 35.98
C ALA A 21 -1.38 5.12 34.93
N PRO A 22 -0.24 4.98 34.22
CA PRO A 22 0.16 5.92 33.19
C PRO A 22 -0.67 5.79 31.88
N TRP A 23 -1.73 4.98 31.88
CA TRP A 23 -2.44 4.53 30.69
C TRP A 23 -3.62 5.46 30.40
N HIS A 24 -3.31 6.72 30.15
CA HIS A 24 -4.29 7.72 29.77
C HIS A 24 -4.52 7.71 28.26
N MET A 25 -5.70 8.19 27.83
CA MET A 25 -5.96 8.38 26.40
C MET A 25 -4.92 9.34 25.84
N THR A 26 -4.30 8.96 24.72
CA THR A 26 -3.45 9.89 23.95
C THR A 26 -4.29 11.10 23.60
N PRO A 27 -3.79 12.34 23.70
CA PRO A 27 -4.65 13.49 23.45
C PRO A 27 -5.17 13.45 22.00
N ALA A 28 -6.40 13.88 21.75
CA ALA A 28 -6.97 13.92 20.40
C ALA A 28 -6.17 14.87 19.49
N ALA A 29 -5.99 14.50 18.24
CA ALA A 29 -5.34 15.30 17.19
C ALA A 29 -6.33 15.73 16.09
N SER A 30 -7.63 15.71 16.41
CA SER A 30 -8.71 16.15 15.54
C SER A 30 -9.75 16.99 16.29
N ASN A 31 -10.78 17.45 15.57
CA ASN A 31 -11.97 18.11 16.13
C ASN A 31 -12.80 17.23 17.09
N TRP A 32 -12.49 15.92 17.20
CA TRP A 32 -13.29 14.95 17.96
C TRP A 32 -12.92 14.83 19.45
N GLY A 33 -12.41 15.90 20.07
CA GLY A 33 -12.18 15.93 21.53
C GLY A 33 -13.47 15.74 22.36
N SER A 34 -14.64 15.95 21.77
CA SER A 34 -15.94 15.67 22.38
C SER A 34 -16.17 14.16 22.64
N ILE A 35 -15.55 13.27 21.85
CA ILE A 35 -15.58 11.83 22.09
C ILE A 35 -14.84 11.49 23.39
N ASP A 36 -13.65 12.05 23.60
CA ASP A 36 -12.88 11.87 24.84
C ASP A 36 -13.67 12.35 26.07
N THR A 37 -14.38 13.47 25.92
CA THR A 37 -15.27 14.01 26.97
C THR A 37 -16.41 13.04 27.28
N THR A 38 -17.05 12.46 26.26
CA THR A 38 -18.15 11.50 26.42
C THR A 38 -17.67 10.20 27.09
N LEU A 39 -16.48 9.71 26.72
CA LEU A 39 -15.84 8.56 27.35
C LEU A 39 -15.51 8.85 28.83
N LEU A 40 -15.02 10.06 29.14
CA LEU A 40 -14.73 10.46 30.51
C LEU A 40 -16.01 10.54 31.36
N ILE A 41 -17.09 11.14 30.84
CA ILE A 41 -18.40 11.16 31.51
C ILE A 41 -18.87 9.73 31.81
N THR A 42 -18.79 8.85 30.82
CA THR A 42 -19.16 7.43 30.96
C THR A 42 -18.32 6.75 32.05
N LEU A 43 -17.01 6.96 32.05
CA LEU A 43 -16.10 6.39 33.04
C LEU A 43 -16.40 6.88 34.46
N VAL A 44 -16.65 8.17 34.64
CA VAL A 44 -16.98 8.75 35.95
C VAL A 44 -18.32 8.23 36.47
N ILE A 45 -19.37 8.24 35.64
CA ILE A 45 -20.70 7.78 36.04
C ILE A 45 -20.65 6.29 36.40
N THR A 46 -20.10 5.45 35.51
CA THR A 46 -19.98 4.00 35.76
C THR A 46 -19.07 3.70 36.95
N GLY A 47 -17.99 4.46 37.14
CA GLY A 47 -17.12 4.39 38.31
C GLY A 47 -17.85 4.67 39.63
N ILE A 48 -18.69 5.71 39.68
CA ILE A 48 -19.53 6.02 40.85
C ILE A 48 -20.47 4.85 41.16
N PHE A 49 -21.18 4.31 40.16
CA PHE A 49 -22.07 3.17 40.36
C PHE A 49 -21.30 1.90 40.76
N PHE A 50 -20.14 1.63 40.17
CA PHE A 50 -19.27 0.52 40.54
C PHE A 50 -18.87 0.60 42.02
N ILE A 51 -18.41 1.77 42.49
CA ILE A 51 -18.06 1.99 43.90
C ILE A 51 -19.30 1.78 44.78
N ALA A 52 -20.41 2.46 44.46
CA ALA A 52 -21.63 2.44 45.27
C ALA A 52 -22.21 1.02 45.41
N ILE A 53 -22.33 0.28 44.31
CA ILE A 53 -22.87 -1.09 44.29
C ILE A 53 -21.93 -2.04 45.03
N THR A 54 -20.63 -1.96 44.79
CA THR A 54 -19.67 -2.89 45.40
C THR A 54 -19.51 -2.66 46.91
N VAL A 55 -19.47 -1.39 47.34
CA VAL A 55 -19.48 -1.03 48.77
C VAL A 55 -20.79 -1.44 49.42
N PHE A 56 -21.94 -1.21 48.76
CA PHE A 56 -23.23 -1.69 49.25
C PHE A 56 -23.24 -3.21 49.43
N MET A 57 -22.73 -3.98 48.47
CA MET A 57 -22.58 -5.43 48.59
C MET A 57 -21.68 -5.82 49.78
N ALA A 58 -20.54 -5.15 49.97
CA ALA A 58 -19.66 -5.40 51.10
C ALA A 58 -20.37 -5.11 52.44
N VAL A 59 -21.08 -3.98 52.54
CA VAL A 59 -21.90 -3.63 53.71
C VAL A 59 -22.97 -4.67 53.96
N ALA A 60 -23.68 -5.13 52.92
CA ALA A 60 -24.71 -6.15 53.04
C ALA A 60 -24.14 -7.47 53.57
N VAL A 61 -23.00 -7.93 53.03
CA VAL A 61 -22.30 -9.13 53.51
C VAL A 61 -21.88 -9.01 54.97
N ILE A 62 -21.44 -7.82 55.42
CA ILE A 62 -21.04 -7.60 56.82
C ILE A 62 -22.27 -7.54 57.74
N ARG A 63 -23.26 -6.74 57.35
CA ARG A 63 -24.43 -6.37 58.16
C ARG A 63 -25.45 -7.48 58.29
N PHE A 64 -25.62 -8.28 57.23
CA PHE A 64 -26.58 -9.38 57.14
C PHE A 64 -25.90 -10.76 57.17
N ARG A 65 -24.64 -10.84 57.61
CA ARG A 65 -23.98 -12.15 57.82
C ARG A 65 -24.82 -13.02 58.76
N HIS A 66 -24.83 -14.33 58.47
CA HIS A 66 -25.52 -15.30 59.32
C HIS A 66 -25.03 -15.21 60.77
N ARG A 67 -25.97 -15.21 61.71
CA ARG A 67 -25.74 -15.32 63.16
C ARG A 67 -26.70 -16.36 63.71
N GLN A 68 -26.21 -17.29 64.52
CA GLN A 68 -27.07 -18.28 65.16
C GLN A 68 -28.20 -17.60 65.94
N GLY A 69 -29.43 -18.09 65.78
CA GLY A 69 -30.62 -17.55 66.43
C GLY A 69 -31.24 -16.32 65.75
N ALA A 70 -30.57 -15.70 64.77
CA ALA A 70 -31.14 -14.59 64.00
C ALA A 70 -32.05 -15.10 62.87
N ARG A 71 -33.25 -14.53 62.74
CA ARG A 71 -34.15 -14.78 61.60
C ARG A 71 -34.09 -13.61 60.62
N ALA A 72 -34.10 -13.91 59.32
CA ALA A 72 -34.16 -12.89 58.28
C ALA A 72 -35.51 -12.17 58.31
N HIS A 73 -35.50 -10.87 58.04
CA HIS A 73 -36.73 -10.10 57.83
C HIS A 73 -37.29 -10.42 56.44
N TYR A 74 -38.57 -10.81 56.36
CA TYR A 74 -39.23 -11.11 55.09
C TYR A 74 -39.86 -9.85 54.51
N GLN A 75 -39.22 -9.29 53.49
CA GLN A 75 -39.75 -8.17 52.71
C GLN A 75 -39.45 -8.41 51.22
N PRO A 76 -40.40 -8.97 50.46
CA PRO A 76 -40.14 -9.37 49.07
C PRO A 76 -40.16 -8.20 48.06
N GLU A 77 -40.84 -7.10 48.38
CA GLU A 77 -40.97 -5.95 47.49
C GLU A 77 -40.93 -4.61 48.23
N SER A 78 -40.58 -3.55 47.50
CA SER A 78 -40.61 -2.19 48.00
C SER A 78 -40.79 -1.20 46.85
N ARG A 79 -42.06 -0.94 46.49
CA ARG A 79 -42.43 -0.04 45.38
C ARG A 79 -41.76 1.33 45.44
N LYS A 80 -41.58 1.90 46.65
CA LYS A 80 -40.89 3.18 46.82
C LYS A 80 -39.41 3.09 46.44
N LEU A 81 -38.74 2.02 46.86
CA LEU A 81 -37.32 1.79 46.56
C LEU A 81 -37.13 1.50 45.07
N GLU A 82 -37.98 0.63 44.51
CA GLU A 82 -37.99 0.29 43.09
C GLU A 82 -38.17 1.54 42.22
N GLY A 83 -39.17 2.36 42.53
CA GLY A 83 -39.43 3.60 41.78
C GLY A 83 -38.24 4.58 41.83
N TRP A 84 -37.63 4.79 43.00
CA TRP A 84 -36.49 5.68 43.11
C TRP A 84 -35.25 5.15 42.39
N LEU A 85 -34.97 3.84 42.47
CA LEU A 85 -33.86 3.21 41.74
C LEU A 85 -34.04 3.27 40.23
N ILE A 86 -35.27 3.09 39.72
CA ILE A 86 -35.58 3.24 38.28
C ILE A 86 -35.31 4.68 37.83
N ILE A 87 -35.77 5.68 38.60
CA ILE A 87 -35.54 7.08 38.27
C ILE A 87 -34.04 7.40 38.28
N LEU A 88 -33.33 6.99 39.34
CA LEU A 88 -31.88 7.23 39.45
C LEU A 88 -31.09 6.59 38.31
N THR A 89 -31.36 5.32 38.01
CA THR A 89 -30.66 4.60 36.94
C THR A 89 -30.99 5.18 35.56
N SER A 90 -32.25 5.56 35.33
CA SER A 90 -32.68 6.23 34.10
C SER A 90 -31.98 7.57 33.92
N LEU A 91 -31.88 8.39 34.97
CA LEU A 91 -31.11 9.66 34.93
C LEU A 91 -29.63 9.41 34.64
N GLY A 92 -29.03 8.38 35.24
CA GLY A 92 -27.64 7.98 34.95
C GLY A 92 -27.44 7.58 33.49
N ILE A 93 -28.35 6.78 32.92
CA ILE A 93 -28.32 6.37 31.51
C ILE A 93 -28.50 7.58 30.59
N ILE A 94 -29.46 8.48 30.89
CA ILE A 94 -29.67 9.72 30.12
C ILE A 94 -28.40 10.57 30.12
N GLY A 95 -27.79 10.76 31.29
CA GLY A 95 -26.53 11.52 31.41
C GLY A 95 -25.36 10.91 30.63
N MET A 96 -25.34 9.59 30.50
CA MET A 96 -24.33 8.86 29.72
C MET A 96 -24.59 8.90 28.21
N LEU A 97 -25.85 8.75 27.77
CA LEU A 97 -26.20 8.62 26.35
C LEU A 97 -26.45 9.95 25.63
N ALA A 98 -27.02 10.95 26.32
CA ALA A 98 -27.40 12.22 25.68
C ALA A 98 -26.22 12.98 25.04
N PRO A 99 -25.03 13.09 25.69
CA PRO A 99 -23.87 13.69 25.05
C PRO A 99 -23.42 12.92 23.80
N GLY A 100 -23.47 11.58 23.84
CA GLY A 100 -23.12 10.73 22.73
C GLY A 100 -24.02 10.93 21.50
N LEU A 101 -25.32 11.20 21.70
CA LEU A 101 -26.24 11.50 20.60
C LEU A 101 -25.92 12.82 19.90
N VAL A 102 -25.48 13.84 20.65
CA VAL A 102 -25.04 15.13 20.07
C VAL A 102 -23.78 14.92 19.23
N VAL A 103 -22.79 14.22 19.79
CA VAL A 103 -21.55 13.90 19.07
C VAL A 103 -21.82 13.06 17.83
N TYR A 104 -22.73 12.08 17.91
CA TYR A 104 -23.11 11.26 16.77
C TYR A 104 -23.78 12.08 15.66
N ASN A 105 -24.66 13.02 16.02
CA ASN A 105 -25.28 13.92 15.06
C ASN A 105 -24.23 14.75 14.29
N ASP A 106 -23.21 15.26 14.99
CA ASP A 106 -22.12 16.00 14.34
C ASP A 106 -21.25 15.06 13.48
N PHE A 107 -20.99 13.83 13.96
CA PHE A 107 -20.17 12.84 13.27
C PHE A 107 -20.75 12.39 11.92
N VAL A 108 -22.07 12.29 11.81
CA VAL A 108 -22.74 11.92 10.54
C VAL A 108 -22.94 13.10 9.59
N GLN A 109 -22.73 14.33 10.05
CA GLN A 109 -22.87 15.55 9.23
C GLN A 109 -21.52 16.02 8.71
N VAL A 110 -21.18 15.62 7.48
CA VAL A 110 -19.93 16.02 6.83
C VAL A 110 -19.98 17.52 6.46
N PRO A 111 -18.95 18.33 6.80
CA PRO A 111 -18.85 19.73 6.37
C PRO A 111 -18.84 19.86 4.85
N HIS A 112 -19.53 20.87 4.31
CA HIS A 112 -19.64 21.07 2.86
C HIS A 112 -18.31 21.47 2.19
N ASP A 113 -17.37 22.04 2.95
CA ASP A 113 -16.04 22.44 2.53
C ASP A 113 -14.98 21.34 2.75
N ALA A 114 -15.39 20.14 3.17
CA ALA A 114 -14.49 19.02 3.38
C ALA A 114 -13.85 18.54 2.07
N SER A 115 -12.52 18.51 2.02
CA SER A 115 -11.80 17.90 0.90
C SER A 115 -11.99 16.38 0.91
N GLN A 116 -12.10 15.76 -0.27
CA GLN A 116 -12.25 14.32 -0.36
C GLN A 116 -10.90 13.61 -0.37
N LEU A 117 -10.82 12.51 0.37
CA LEU A 117 -9.75 11.53 0.34
C LEU A 117 -10.40 10.15 0.19
N GLU A 118 -10.09 9.41 -0.87
CA GLU A 118 -10.45 7.99 -0.92
C GLU A 118 -9.29 7.15 -0.37
N VAL A 119 -9.60 6.27 0.56
CA VAL A 119 -8.72 5.21 1.03
C VAL A 119 -9.21 3.89 0.46
N VAL A 120 -8.30 3.16 -0.16
CA VAL A 120 -8.55 1.83 -0.71
C VAL A 120 -7.72 0.82 0.06
N ALA A 121 -8.42 -0.18 0.61
CA ALA A 121 -7.81 -1.29 1.33
C ALA A 121 -7.68 -2.52 0.45
N GLN A 122 -6.58 -3.25 0.65
CA GLN A 122 -6.39 -4.63 0.22
C GLN A 122 -5.50 -5.35 1.23
N GLN A 123 -5.51 -6.67 1.28
CA GLN A 123 -4.57 -7.47 2.07
C GLN A 123 -3.13 -7.23 1.57
N TRP A 124 -2.21 -6.63 2.33
CA TRP A 124 -2.36 -5.92 3.61
C TRP A 124 -1.71 -4.54 3.51
N GLN A 125 -2.31 -3.68 2.70
CA GLN A 125 -1.80 -2.34 2.40
C GLN A 125 -2.93 -1.33 2.23
N TRP A 126 -2.54 -0.07 2.39
CA TRP A 126 -3.35 1.09 2.11
C TRP A 126 -2.92 1.71 0.78
N SER A 127 -3.86 2.32 0.08
CA SER A 127 -3.58 3.18 -1.06
C SER A 127 -4.58 4.32 -1.05
N PHE A 128 -4.18 5.46 -1.58
CA PHE A 128 -4.97 6.68 -1.44
C PHE A 128 -5.18 7.36 -2.78
N ARG A 129 -6.29 8.07 -2.88
CA ARG A 129 -6.62 8.88 -4.04
C ARG A 129 -7.19 10.22 -3.61
N PHE A 130 -6.66 11.29 -4.19
CA PHE A 130 -7.17 12.65 -4.04
C PHE A 130 -7.81 13.12 -5.35
N PRO A 131 -8.85 13.96 -5.28
CA PRO A 131 -9.38 14.62 -6.46
C PRO A 131 -8.31 15.52 -7.10
N GLY A 132 -8.39 15.67 -8.41
CA GLY A 132 -7.49 16.55 -9.16
C GLY A 132 -7.89 18.02 -9.11
N GLN A 133 -7.66 18.73 -10.20
CA GLN A 133 -7.97 20.16 -10.32
C GLN A 133 -9.47 20.42 -10.37
N ASP A 134 -10.26 19.45 -10.83
CA ASP A 134 -11.72 19.57 -10.91
C ASP A 134 -12.43 19.41 -9.55
N GLY A 135 -11.68 19.02 -8.51
CA GLY A 135 -12.16 18.84 -7.15
C GLY A 135 -13.11 17.64 -6.97
N LYS A 136 -13.16 16.71 -7.93
CA LYS A 136 -14.04 15.54 -7.91
C LYS A 136 -13.24 14.27 -8.06
N LEU A 137 -13.69 13.21 -7.39
CA LEU A 137 -13.15 11.88 -7.62
C LEU A 137 -13.86 11.21 -8.79
N GLY A 138 -13.10 10.61 -9.70
CA GLY A 138 -13.65 9.79 -10.76
C GLY A 138 -14.36 8.53 -10.26
N ARG A 139 -15.22 7.94 -11.09
CA ARG A 139 -15.87 6.67 -10.75
C ARG A 139 -14.85 5.55 -10.58
N SER A 140 -15.08 4.70 -9.60
CA SER A 140 -14.28 3.51 -9.32
C SER A 140 -15.14 2.30 -8.96
N ASP A 141 -14.70 1.11 -9.33
CA ASP A 141 -15.40 -0.16 -9.12
C ASP A 141 -14.38 -1.30 -9.14
N VAL A 142 -14.60 -2.34 -8.32
CA VAL A 142 -13.73 -3.52 -8.26
C VAL A 142 -13.63 -4.22 -9.62
N LYS A 143 -14.69 -4.16 -10.46
CA LYS A 143 -14.66 -4.77 -11.81
C LYS A 143 -13.66 -4.12 -12.77
N TRP A 144 -13.17 -2.92 -12.46
CA TRP A 144 -12.16 -2.21 -13.26
C TRP A 144 -10.75 -2.43 -12.73
N VAL A 145 -10.58 -3.20 -11.65
CA VAL A 145 -9.26 -3.55 -11.12
C VAL A 145 -8.57 -4.52 -12.07
N GLU A 146 -7.40 -4.11 -12.54
CA GLU A 146 -6.55 -4.87 -13.46
C GLU A 146 -5.09 -4.42 -13.31
N PRO A 147 -4.11 -5.15 -13.86
CA PRO A 147 -2.71 -4.71 -13.84
C PRO A 147 -2.58 -3.27 -14.38
N GLY A 148 -2.01 -2.38 -13.57
CA GLY A 148 -1.85 -0.96 -13.92
C GLY A 148 -3.06 -0.06 -13.59
N ASN A 149 -4.19 -0.62 -13.18
CA ASN A 149 -5.33 0.11 -12.63
C ASN A 149 -5.71 -0.49 -11.27
N ALA A 150 -4.76 -0.49 -10.33
CA ALA A 150 -4.90 -1.18 -9.06
C ALA A 150 -6.06 -0.65 -8.21
N LEU A 151 -6.43 0.62 -8.35
CA LEU A 151 -7.56 1.20 -7.61
C LEU A 151 -8.91 0.99 -8.33
N GLY A 152 -8.92 0.51 -9.58
CA GLY A 152 -10.14 0.24 -10.33
C GLY A 152 -10.91 1.51 -10.71
N LEU A 153 -10.21 2.52 -11.25
CA LEU A 153 -10.83 3.74 -11.79
C LEU A 153 -11.41 3.47 -13.18
N ASP A 154 -12.53 4.11 -13.53
CA ASP A 154 -13.08 4.06 -14.89
C ASP A 154 -12.20 4.87 -15.85
N ARG A 155 -11.48 4.16 -16.74
CA ARG A 155 -10.63 4.77 -17.78
C ARG A 155 -11.37 5.75 -18.69
N LYS A 156 -12.69 5.65 -18.80
CA LYS A 156 -13.52 6.51 -19.66
C LYS A 156 -14.09 7.72 -18.92
N ASP A 157 -13.93 7.80 -17.60
CA ASP A 157 -14.44 8.91 -16.81
C ASP A 157 -13.47 10.10 -16.88
N PRO A 158 -13.89 11.25 -17.44
CA PRO A 158 -13.04 12.45 -17.50
C PRO A 158 -12.64 12.96 -16.11
N ALA A 159 -13.53 12.86 -15.11
CA ALA A 159 -13.26 13.32 -13.74
C ALA A 159 -12.25 12.42 -13.01
N GLY A 160 -11.97 11.23 -13.54
CA GLY A 160 -10.97 10.33 -12.96
C GLY A 160 -9.56 10.53 -13.51
N GLN A 161 -9.39 11.32 -14.58
CA GLN A 161 -8.10 11.38 -15.30
C GLN A 161 -7.04 12.17 -14.52
N ASP A 162 -7.46 13.21 -13.81
CA ASP A 162 -6.62 14.07 -12.99
C ASP A 162 -6.58 13.64 -11.51
N ASP A 163 -7.31 12.58 -11.13
CA ASP A 163 -7.19 11.96 -9.82
C ASP A 163 -5.73 11.64 -9.51
N VAL A 164 -5.27 12.10 -8.34
CA VAL A 164 -3.89 11.94 -7.88
C VAL A 164 -3.77 10.66 -7.06
N LEU A 165 -2.89 9.76 -7.48
CA LEU A 165 -2.75 8.42 -6.91
C LEU A 165 -1.55 8.32 -5.98
N VAL A 166 -1.77 7.81 -4.78
CA VAL A 166 -0.72 7.56 -3.79
C VAL A 166 -0.68 6.06 -3.49
N MET A 167 0.28 5.38 -4.13
CA MET A 167 0.46 3.93 -4.05
C MET A 167 1.45 3.54 -2.94
N SER A 168 1.24 4.09 -1.74
CA SER A 168 2.05 3.80 -0.55
C SER A 168 1.18 3.73 0.69
N ASN A 169 1.69 3.18 1.80
CA ASN A 169 1.01 3.18 3.09
C ASN A 169 1.14 4.52 3.86
N GLU A 170 1.67 5.56 3.23
CA GLU A 170 1.76 6.90 3.80
C GLU A 170 0.82 7.85 3.04
N VAL A 171 0.02 8.59 3.79
CA VAL A 171 -0.82 9.69 3.29
C VAL A 171 -0.51 10.95 4.07
N ARG A 172 -0.63 12.10 3.41
CA ARG A 172 -0.44 13.41 4.05
C ARG A 172 -1.72 14.21 3.97
N LEU A 173 -1.98 15.02 5.00
CA LEU A 173 -3.11 15.93 5.05
C LEU A 173 -2.68 17.30 5.59
N PRO A 174 -3.27 18.41 5.10
CA PRO A 174 -3.04 19.71 5.67
C PRO A 174 -3.74 19.85 7.04
N ILE A 175 -3.08 20.53 7.97
CA ILE A 175 -3.69 20.90 9.26
C ILE A 175 -4.87 21.87 9.09
N ASP A 176 -5.83 21.81 10.00
CA ASP A 176 -7.00 22.70 10.11
C ASP A 176 -7.91 22.71 8.87
N ARG A 177 -7.89 21.63 8.09
CA ARG A 177 -8.80 21.41 6.96
C ARG A 177 -9.72 20.22 7.21
N PRO A 178 -11.05 20.35 7.07
CA PRO A 178 -11.94 19.21 7.15
C PRO A 178 -11.69 18.27 5.97
N VAL A 179 -11.66 16.96 6.25
CA VAL A 179 -11.46 15.91 5.25
C VAL A 179 -12.57 14.89 5.38
N GLN A 180 -13.26 14.63 4.26
CA GLN A 180 -14.17 13.50 4.12
C GLN A 180 -13.36 12.30 3.62
N VAL A 181 -13.26 11.28 4.45
CA VAL A 181 -12.56 10.04 4.12
C VAL A 181 -13.58 9.05 3.56
N LEU A 182 -13.49 8.80 2.26
CA LEU A 182 -14.23 7.76 1.56
C LEU A 182 -13.43 6.45 1.63
N LEU A 183 -14.11 5.34 1.87
CA LEU A 183 -13.45 4.09 2.21
C LEU A 183 -13.98 2.95 1.34
N ARG A 184 -13.07 2.26 0.67
CA ARG A 184 -13.40 1.10 -0.18
C ARG A 184 -12.44 -0.06 0.06
N SER A 185 -12.97 -1.27 0.09
CA SER A 185 -12.17 -2.49 0.08
C SER A 185 -12.20 -3.17 -1.29
N LYS A 186 -11.06 -3.73 -1.71
CA LYS A 186 -10.94 -4.53 -2.93
C LYS A 186 -11.17 -6.02 -2.71
N ASP A 187 -11.09 -6.50 -1.48
CA ASP A 187 -11.06 -7.93 -1.17
C ASP A 187 -11.97 -8.33 0.00
N VAL A 188 -11.52 -8.14 1.25
CA VAL A 188 -12.19 -8.56 2.48
C VAL A 188 -12.59 -7.35 3.34
N LEU A 189 -13.21 -7.58 4.49
CA LEU A 189 -13.44 -6.51 5.45
C LEU A 189 -12.11 -5.96 5.98
N HIS A 190 -12.02 -4.63 6.08
CA HIS A 190 -10.98 -3.90 6.80
C HIS A 190 -11.65 -2.80 7.63
N ASP A 191 -10.90 -2.09 8.46
CA ASP A 191 -11.36 -0.85 9.10
C ASP A 191 -10.19 0.12 9.10
N PHE A 192 -10.41 1.32 8.58
CA PHE A 192 -9.38 2.35 8.55
C PHE A 192 -9.45 3.17 9.84
N TYR A 193 -8.45 2.99 10.71
CA TYR A 193 -8.41 3.64 12.02
C TYR A 193 -7.13 4.45 12.24
N VAL A 194 -7.30 5.74 12.55
CA VAL A 194 -6.23 6.58 13.10
C VAL A 194 -6.62 6.96 14.54
N PRO A 195 -6.02 6.33 15.58
CA PRO A 195 -6.48 6.48 16.96
C PRO A 195 -6.61 7.92 17.44
N GLN A 196 -5.65 8.78 17.12
CA GLN A 196 -5.64 10.19 17.53
C GLN A 196 -6.70 11.02 16.80
N MET A 197 -7.22 10.56 15.67
CA MET A 197 -8.32 11.22 14.97
C MET A 197 -9.69 10.84 15.52
N ARG A 198 -9.78 9.78 16.36
CA ARG A 198 -11.02 9.27 16.98
C ARG A 198 -12.12 8.83 16.02
N ALA A 199 -11.77 8.70 14.75
CA ALA A 199 -12.66 8.21 13.72
C ALA A 199 -12.11 6.90 13.16
N LYS A 200 -13.01 5.94 13.02
CA LYS A 200 -12.77 4.65 12.39
C LYS A 200 -14.04 4.25 11.68
N MET A 201 -13.92 3.43 10.63
CA MET A 201 -15.08 2.90 9.94
C MET A 201 -14.68 1.67 9.13
N ASP A 202 -15.55 0.67 9.17
CA ASP A 202 -15.39 -0.56 8.41
C ASP A 202 -15.45 -0.28 6.92
N MET A 203 -14.56 -0.94 6.18
CA MET A 203 -14.45 -0.89 4.74
C MET A 203 -15.00 -2.20 4.18
N VAL A 204 -16.20 -2.14 3.62
CA VAL A 204 -16.92 -3.33 3.16
C VAL A 204 -16.81 -3.46 1.65
N PRO A 205 -16.33 -4.60 1.12
CA PRO A 205 -16.29 -4.84 -0.33
C PRO A 205 -17.64 -4.56 -1.00
N GLY A 206 -17.63 -3.75 -2.06
CA GLY A 206 -18.83 -3.36 -2.79
C GLY A 206 -19.60 -2.16 -2.22
N MET A 207 -19.15 -1.56 -1.13
CA MET A 207 -19.71 -0.32 -0.58
C MET A 207 -18.63 0.76 -0.43
N VAL A 208 -19.06 2.02 -0.44
CA VAL A 208 -18.22 3.17 -0.06
C VAL A 208 -18.74 3.69 1.27
N SER A 209 -18.08 3.31 2.36
CA SER A 209 -18.33 3.89 3.68
C SER A 209 -17.56 5.21 3.81
N HIS A 210 -17.91 6.03 4.79
CA HIS A 210 -17.19 7.28 5.02
C HIS A 210 -17.25 7.72 6.47
N PHE A 211 -16.30 8.57 6.83
CA PHE A 211 -16.36 9.43 8.00
C PHE A 211 -15.65 10.74 7.68
N TRP A 212 -15.61 11.66 8.64
CA TRP A 212 -14.86 12.90 8.48
C TRP A 212 -14.15 13.30 9.76
N PHE A 213 -13.11 14.11 9.60
CA PHE A 213 -12.43 14.79 10.71
C PHE A 213 -11.66 16.00 10.18
N THR A 214 -11.27 16.89 11.08
CA THR A 214 -10.33 18.00 10.83
C THR A 214 -9.09 17.71 11.65
N PRO A 215 -7.90 17.51 11.06
CA PRO A 215 -6.65 17.37 11.81
C PRO A 215 -6.31 18.69 12.52
N THR A 216 -6.00 18.63 13.82
CA THR A 216 -5.73 19.83 14.66
C THR A 216 -4.32 19.86 15.23
N ARG A 217 -3.50 18.85 14.94
CA ARG A 217 -2.08 18.80 15.36
C ARG A 217 -1.18 18.25 14.28
N LEU A 218 -0.07 18.95 14.03
CA LEU A 218 1.02 18.48 13.18
C LEU A 218 1.65 17.22 13.77
N GLY A 219 2.11 16.32 12.91
CA GLY A 219 2.83 15.12 13.33
C GLY A 219 2.61 13.92 12.42
N LYS A 220 3.27 12.81 12.78
CA LYS A 220 3.11 11.50 12.14
C LYS A 220 2.28 10.60 13.06
N PHE A 221 1.16 10.10 12.56
CA PHE A 221 0.21 9.24 13.29
C PHE A 221 0.13 7.88 12.61
N GLU A 222 0.03 6.81 13.38
CA GLU A 222 -0.14 5.46 12.83
C GLU A 222 -1.58 5.25 12.33
N ILE A 223 -1.68 4.65 11.15
CA ILE A 223 -2.90 4.07 10.58
C ILE A 223 -2.90 2.58 10.91
N LEU A 224 -4.02 2.07 11.41
CA LEU A 224 -4.21 0.67 11.79
C LEU A 224 -5.39 0.08 11.02
N CYS A 225 -5.29 -1.20 10.69
CA CYS A 225 -6.46 -2.00 10.33
C CYS A 225 -7.16 -2.47 11.61
N ALA A 226 -8.41 -2.06 11.84
CA ALA A 226 -9.16 -2.40 13.06
C ALA A 226 -10.27 -3.45 12.85
N GLU A 227 -10.23 -4.19 11.74
CA GLU A 227 -11.10 -5.32 11.43
C GLU A 227 -10.25 -6.50 10.94
N PHE A 228 -10.53 -7.72 11.42
CA PHE A 228 -9.64 -8.85 11.16
C PHE A 228 -9.66 -9.24 9.68
N CYS A 229 -8.57 -8.93 8.98
CA CYS A 229 -8.45 -9.09 7.53
C CYS A 229 -7.47 -10.20 7.11
N GLY A 230 -7.19 -11.18 7.98
CA GLY A 230 -6.33 -12.34 7.68
C GLY A 230 -4.92 -12.29 8.30
N LEU A 231 -4.00 -13.12 7.79
CA LEU A 231 -2.70 -13.39 8.43
C LEU A 231 -1.83 -12.14 8.66
N GLY A 232 -1.83 -11.18 7.73
CA GLY A 232 -1.08 -9.92 7.84
C GLY A 232 -1.81 -8.81 8.60
N HIS A 233 -2.99 -9.07 9.18
CA HIS A 233 -3.83 -8.06 9.82
C HIS A 233 -3.08 -7.19 10.84
N TYR A 234 -2.31 -7.80 11.76
CA TYR A 234 -1.56 -7.08 12.80
C TYR A 234 -0.49 -6.12 12.24
N ASN A 235 -0.13 -6.30 10.97
CA ASN A 235 0.95 -5.62 10.28
C ASN A 235 0.46 -4.73 9.12
N MET A 236 -0.85 -4.66 8.91
CA MET A 236 -1.49 -3.76 7.96
C MET A 236 -1.51 -2.33 8.53
N ARG A 237 -0.33 -1.72 8.55
CA ARG A 237 -0.07 -0.41 9.15
C ARG A 237 0.25 0.61 8.08
N GLY A 238 0.00 1.87 8.40
CA GLY A 238 0.39 3.00 7.57
C GLY A 238 0.66 4.23 8.42
N HIS A 239 0.87 5.35 7.76
CA HIS A 239 1.10 6.63 8.43
C HIS A 239 0.25 7.73 7.82
N LEU A 240 -0.38 8.51 8.69
CA LEU A 240 -0.96 9.80 8.37
C LEU A 240 0.01 10.88 8.83
N ILE A 241 0.52 11.68 7.91
CA ILE A 241 1.33 12.87 8.23
C ILE A 241 0.45 14.11 8.13
N VAL A 242 0.31 14.82 9.24
CA VAL A 242 -0.36 16.12 9.28
C VAL A 242 0.70 17.20 9.19
N GLU A 243 0.64 18.00 8.13
CA GLU A 243 1.63 19.03 7.82
C GLU A 243 1.00 20.37 7.44
N GLN A 244 1.84 21.37 7.19
CA GLN A 244 1.38 22.68 6.72
C GLN A 244 0.89 22.60 5.28
N GLN A 245 -0.11 23.42 4.93
CA GLN A 245 -0.72 23.43 3.59
C GLN A 245 0.32 23.46 2.46
N GLY A 246 1.32 24.35 2.52
CA GLY A 246 2.33 24.47 1.47
C GLY A 246 3.22 23.22 1.31
N ALA A 247 3.49 22.48 2.38
CA ALA A 247 4.23 21.22 2.31
C ALA A 247 3.38 20.11 1.68
N PHE A 248 2.10 20.04 2.07
CA PHE A 248 1.12 19.13 1.49
C PHE A 248 0.95 19.37 -0.01
N ASP A 249 0.79 20.62 -0.43
CA ASP A 249 0.61 20.97 -1.84
C ASP A 249 1.83 20.55 -2.69
N GLN A 250 3.04 20.77 -2.17
CA GLN A 250 4.28 20.33 -2.82
C GLN A 250 4.38 18.81 -2.92
N TRP A 251 4.05 18.10 -1.84
CA TRP A 251 4.05 16.65 -1.82
C TRP A 251 3.03 16.07 -2.80
N LEU A 252 1.81 16.60 -2.81
CA LEU A 252 0.71 16.14 -3.67
C LEU A 252 1.03 16.38 -5.14
N ALA A 253 1.63 17.53 -5.49
CA ALA A 253 2.06 17.83 -6.86
C ALA A 253 3.16 16.89 -7.38
N GLY A 254 3.90 16.22 -6.50
CA GLY A 254 4.88 15.20 -6.85
C GLY A 254 4.30 13.82 -7.15
N GLN A 255 3.01 13.59 -6.85
CA GLN A 255 2.34 12.31 -7.06
C GLN A 255 1.80 12.19 -8.49
N PRO A 256 1.76 10.98 -9.08
CA PRO A 256 1.25 10.80 -10.42
C PRO A 256 -0.28 10.90 -10.47
N THR A 257 -0.81 11.46 -11.56
CA THR A 257 -2.25 11.34 -11.86
C THR A 257 -2.59 9.97 -12.45
N PHE A 258 -3.88 9.62 -12.48
CA PHE A 258 -4.33 8.40 -13.14
C PHE A 258 -3.96 8.37 -14.62
N ALA A 259 -4.19 9.47 -15.36
CA ALA A 259 -3.81 9.56 -16.76
C ALA A 259 -2.29 9.39 -16.98
N GLN A 260 -1.46 9.98 -16.11
CA GLN A 260 -0.01 9.79 -16.16
C GLN A 260 0.38 8.35 -15.87
N THR A 261 -0.31 7.69 -14.94
CA THR A 261 -0.08 6.28 -14.63
C THR A 261 -0.42 5.39 -15.82
N LEU A 262 -1.58 5.60 -16.46
CA LEU A 262 -1.97 4.91 -17.69
C LEU A 262 -0.98 5.16 -18.84
N ALA A 263 -0.52 6.40 -19.02
CA ALA A 263 0.45 6.74 -20.05
C ALA A 263 1.81 6.05 -19.81
N ARG A 264 2.26 5.91 -18.56
CA ARG A 264 3.48 5.17 -18.21
C ARG A 264 3.38 3.68 -18.52
N ILE A 265 2.19 3.09 -18.35
CA ILE A 265 1.93 1.68 -18.69
C ILE A 265 1.81 1.49 -20.20
N ALA A 266 1.20 2.45 -20.89
CA ALA A 266 1.00 2.42 -22.33
C ALA A 266 2.26 2.78 -23.13
N ALA A 267 3.24 3.45 -22.53
CA ALA A 267 4.55 3.66 -23.12
C ALA A 267 5.35 2.35 -23.04
N PRO A 268 5.52 1.60 -24.14
CA PRO A 268 6.39 0.43 -24.12
C PRO A 268 7.79 0.90 -23.75
N SER A 269 8.38 0.32 -22.71
CA SER A 269 9.83 0.35 -22.58
C SER A 269 10.44 -0.23 -23.86
N GLN A 270 11.61 0.22 -24.29
CA GLN A 270 12.31 -0.41 -25.42
C GLN A 270 12.40 -1.94 -25.24
N ASP A 271 12.46 -2.40 -23.99
CA ASP A 271 12.46 -3.82 -23.61
C ASP A 271 11.11 -4.51 -23.85
N SER A 272 9.98 -3.83 -23.58
CA SER A 272 8.63 -4.30 -23.95
C SER A 272 8.48 -4.44 -25.47
N LEU A 273 9.13 -3.59 -26.24
CA LEU A 273 9.08 -3.59 -27.70
C LEU A 273 9.95 -4.73 -28.30
N LEU A 274 11.13 -4.98 -27.70
CA LEU A 274 11.98 -6.13 -28.03
C LEU A 274 11.34 -7.47 -27.66
N GLU A 275 10.70 -7.55 -26.49
CA GLU A 275 9.95 -8.73 -26.04
C GLU A 275 8.79 -9.04 -26.97
N LYS A 276 7.99 -8.01 -27.31
CA LYS A 276 6.90 -8.12 -28.30
C LYS A 276 7.43 -8.60 -29.65
N GLY A 277 8.56 -8.06 -30.11
CA GLY A 277 9.23 -8.50 -31.34
C GLY A 277 9.65 -9.96 -31.31
N ARG A 278 10.24 -10.42 -30.20
CA ARG A 278 10.63 -11.82 -30.01
C ARG A 278 9.42 -12.77 -30.07
N GLN A 279 8.34 -12.41 -29.38
CA GLN A 279 7.11 -13.20 -29.37
C GLN A 279 6.43 -13.26 -30.75
N LEU A 280 6.43 -12.16 -31.51
CA LEU A 280 5.91 -12.13 -32.87
C LEU A 280 6.72 -13.04 -33.80
N VAL A 281 8.05 -12.97 -33.71
CA VAL A 281 8.97 -13.84 -34.46
C VAL A 281 8.78 -15.32 -34.14
N ASP A 282 8.56 -15.66 -32.87
CA ASP A 282 8.30 -17.04 -32.43
C ASP A 282 6.92 -17.54 -32.91
N SER A 283 5.87 -16.74 -32.71
CA SER A 283 4.48 -17.11 -33.04
C SER A 283 4.20 -17.19 -34.54
N HIS A 284 4.89 -16.39 -35.36
CA HIS A 284 4.74 -16.36 -36.82
C HIS A 284 5.71 -17.33 -37.52
N GLY A 285 6.44 -18.14 -36.76
CA GLY A 285 7.29 -19.21 -37.29
C GLY A 285 8.56 -18.74 -37.98
N CYS A 286 8.95 -17.47 -37.83
CA CYS A 286 10.09 -16.89 -38.55
C CYS A 286 11.40 -17.65 -38.25
N ARG A 287 11.54 -18.22 -37.04
CA ARG A 287 12.71 -19.00 -36.62
C ARG A 287 12.86 -20.36 -37.27
N ALA A 288 11.84 -20.86 -37.96
CA ALA A 288 11.96 -22.07 -38.76
C ALA A 288 12.91 -21.87 -39.95
N CYS A 289 13.04 -20.62 -40.44
CA CYS A 289 13.85 -20.28 -41.61
C CYS A 289 15.02 -19.35 -41.28
N HIS A 290 14.91 -18.52 -40.23
CA HIS A 290 15.94 -17.54 -39.85
C HIS A 290 16.61 -17.90 -38.52
N SER A 291 17.94 -17.87 -38.50
CA SER A 291 18.72 -18.10 -37.29
C SER A 291 18.99 -16.79 -36.54
N GLN A 292 19.08 -16.87 -35.21
CA GLN A 292 19.46 -15.73 -34.36
C GLN A 292 20.97 -15.65 -34.12
N ASP A 293 21.69 -16.74 -34.36
CA ASP A 293 23.14 -16.83 -34.16
C ASP A 293 23.95 -16.45 -35.41
N GLY A 294 23.27 -16.17 -36.53
CA GLY A 294 23.88 -15.80 -37.80
C GLY A 294 24.18 -16.97 -38.74
N SER A 295 23.89 -18.21 -38.31
CA SER A 295 24.03 -19.39 -39.18
C SER A 295 23.09 -19.31 -40.40
N ALA A 296 23.56 -19.73 -41.57
CA ALA A 296 22.71 -19.78 -42.75
C ALA A 296 21.69 -20.93 -42.64
N SER A 297 20.42 -20.65 -42.97
CA SER A 297 19.34 -21.64 -43.08
C SER A 297 18.55 -21.37 -44.37
N LEU A 298 17.24 -21.59 -44.39
CA LEU A 298 16.37 -21.27 -45.53
C LEU A 298 16.25 -19.75 -45.78
N GLY A 299 16.53 -18.92 -44.78
CA GLY A 299 16.70 -17.47 -44.90
C GLY A 299 18.01 -16.98 -44.25
N PRO A 300 18.35 -15.68 -44.44
CA PRO A 300 19.53 -15.07 -43.82
C PRO A 300 19.42 -15.06 -42.29
N GLY A 301 20.54 -15.33 -41.61
CA GLY A 301 20.65 -15.18 -40.15
C GLY A 301 20.65 -13.71 -39.73
N TRP A 302 20.11 -13.41 -38.55
CA TRP A 302 19.91 -12.03 -38.09
C TRP A 302 21.07 -11.44 -37.27
N LYS A 303 22.00 -12.28 -36.80
CA LYS A 303 23.17 -11.79 -36.07
C LYS A 303 24.03 -10.93 -36.98
N ASP A 304 24.26 -9.68 -36.58
CA ASP A 304 25.01 -8.67 -37.34
C ASP A 304 24.49 -8.43 -38.78
N LEU A 305 23.21 -8.71 -39.02
CA LEU A 305 22.57 -8.46 -40.30
C LEU A 305 22.27 -6.97 -40.49
N TYR A 306 21.81 -6.28 -39.45
CA TYR A 306 21.46 -4.87 -39.53
C TYR A 306 22.72 -4.01 -39.66
N GLY A 307 22.73 -3.12 -40.65
CA GLY A 307 23.88 -2.30 -41.03
C GLY A 307 24.88 -2.98 -41.97
N ARG A 308 24.75 -4.30 -42.21
CA ARG A 308 25.56 -5.03 -43.19
C ARG A 308 25.15 -4.67 -44.61
N THR A 309 26.11 -4.74 -45.55
CA THR A 309 25.81 -4.69 -46.99
C THR A 309 25.55 -6.11 -47.51
N GLU A 310 24.37 -6.33 -48.06
CA GLU A 310 23.99 -7.59 -48.73
C GLU A 310 24.05 -7.46 -50.25
N LEU A 311 24.39 -8.57 -50.91
CA LEU A 311 24.38 -8.70 -52.37
C LEU A 311 23.07 -9.37 -52.77
N LEU A 312 22.35 -8.79 -53.74
CA LEU A 312 21.08 -9.28 -54.23
C LEU A 312 21.27 -10.22 -55.42
N VAL A 313 20.24 -11.01 -55.74
CA VAL A 313 20.24 -11.94 -56.88
C VAL A 313 20.45 -11.23 -58.23
N ASP A 314 20.04 -9.98 -58.36
CA ASP A 314 20.22 -9.15 -59.57
C ASP A 314 21.63 -8.54 -59.71
N GLY A 315 22.52 -8.82 -58.75
CA GLY A 315 23.91 -8.32 -58.72
C GLY A 315 24.06 -6.94 -58.08
N SER A 316 22.99 -6.28 -57.64
CA SER A 316 23.03 -5.02 -56.91
C SER A 316 23.35 -5.23 -55.42
N ARG A 317 23.87 -4.19 -54.75
CA ARG A 317 24.20 -4.22 -53.31
C ARG A 317 23.27 -3.29 -52.56
N VAL A 318 22.76 -3.75 -51.42
CA VAL A 318 21.87 -2.98 -50.54
C VAL A 318 22.43 -2.94 -49.12
N GLN A 319 22.29 -1.82 -48.44
CA GLN A 319 22.54 -1.76 -47.00
C GLN A 319 21.27 -2.23 -46.28
N VAL A 320 21.44 -3.16 -45.33
CA VAL A 320 20.32 -3.65 -44.53
C VAL A 320 19.98 -2.59 -43.47
N ASP A 321 19.06 -1.70 -43.82
CA ASP A 321 18.47 -0.69 -42.94
C ASP A 321 17.03 -1.07 -42.55
N GLU A 322 16.35 -0.21 -41.79
CA GLU A 322 14.97 -0.47 -41.38
C GLU A 322 14.00 -0.55 -42.56
N ALA A 323 14.25 0.21 -43.62
CA ALA A 323 13.38 0.22 -44.80
C ALA A 323 13.50 -1.11 -45.55
N TYR A 324 14.72 -1.61 -45.71
CA TYR A 324 14.99 -2.91 -46.32
C TYR A 324 14.40 -4.06 -45.49
N LEU A 325 14.52 -4.04 -44.17
CA LEU A 325 13.92 -5.07 -43.31
C LEU A 325 12.38 -5.05 -43.39
N LYS A 326 11.75 -3.87 -43.39
CA LYS A 326 10.29 -3.74 -43.53
C LYS A 326 9.81 -4.25 -44.89
N GLU A 327 10.49 -3.86 -45.97
CA GLU A 327 10.17 -4.34 -47.32
C GLU A 327 10.39 -5.85 -47.44
N SER A 328 11.45 -6.41 -46.87
CA SER A 328 11.70 -7.86 -46.91
C SER A 328 10.64 -8.67 -46.16
N ILE A 329 9.96 -8.10 -45.17
CA ILE A 329 8.88 -8.75 -44.40
C ILE A 329 7.53 -8.65 -45.13
N LEU A 330 7.24 -7.47 -45.70
CA LEU A 330 5.97 -7.18 -46.38
C LEU A 330 5.95 -7.69 -47.84
N GLU A 331 7.10 -7.63 -48.52
CA GLU A 331 7.29 -7.92 -49.95
C GLU A 331 8.60 -8.75 -50.17
N PRO A 332 8.70 -9.97 -49.62
CA PRO A 332 9.95 -10.76 -49.58
C PRO A 332 10.55 -11.12 -50.95
N GLN A 333 9.79 -10.96 -52.03
CA GLN A 333 10.21 -11.26 -53.40
C GLN A 333 10.70 -10.03 -54.16
N ALA A 334 10.61 -8.82 -53.58
CA ALA A 334 10.99 -7.58 -54.24
C ALA A 334 12.52 -7.46 -54.40
N ARG A 335 13.27 -7.79 -53.34
CA ARG A 335 14.74 -7.71 -53.32
C ARG A 335 15.33 -8.90 -52.58
N LEU A 336 15.60 -9.99 -53.32
CA LEU A 336 16.10 -11.24 -52.75
C LEU A 336 17.61 -11.21 -52.51
N ALA A 337 18.02 -11.55 -51.29
CA ALA A 337 19.43 -11.76 -50.94
C ALA A 337 20.02 -12.96 -51.70
N GLN A 338 21.22 -12.80 -52.23
CA GLN A 338 21.91 -13.84 -52.98
C GLN A 338 22.20 -15.05 -52.10
N GLY A 339 21.97 -16.26 -52.63
CA GLY A 339 22.24 -17.51 -51.95
C GLY A 339 21.06 -18.10 -51.17
N TYR A 340 19.90 -17.43 -51.16
CA TYR A 340 18.67 -17.94 -50.52
C TYR A 340 17.56 -18.19 -51.54
N PRO A 341 16.78 -19.28 -51.39
CA PRO A 341 15.67 -19.57 -52.28
C PRO A 341 14.47 -18.63 -52.00
N PRO A 342 13.61 -18.34 -52.98
CA PRO A 342 12.45 -17.44 -52.85
C PRO A 342 11.29 -18.08 -52.06
N VAL A 343 11.53 -18.54 -50.83
CA VAL A 343 10.58 -19.32 -50.03
C VAL A 343 9.90 -18.55 -48.89
N MET A 344 10.35 -17.30 -48.63
CA MET A 344 9.76 -16.45 -47.59
C MET A 344 8.37 -15.95 -48.04
N VAL A 345 7.37 -16.14 -47.18
CA VAL A 345 5.99 -15.66 -47.39
C VAL A 345 5.86 -14.21 -46.93
N ALA A 346 4.96 -13.46 -47.54
CA ALA A 346 4.65 -12.09 -47.12
C ALA A 346 3.86 -12.11 -45.80
N TYR A 347 4.27 -11.27 -44.85
CA TYR A 347 3.59 -11.12 -43.55
C TYR A 347 2.81 -9.81 -43.49
N THR A 348 1.58 -9.84 -42.98
CA THR A 348 0.75 -8.66 -42.78
C THR A 348 0.76 -8.26 -41.30
N PHE A 349 1.71 -7.41 -40.91
CA PHE A 349 1.79 -6.85 -39.55
C PHE A 349 1.15 -5.45 -39.48
N THR A 350 0.57 -5.10 -38.34
CA THR A 350 0.28 -3.69 -38.02
C THR A 350 1.58 -2.89 -37.89
N GLN A 351 1.49 -1.55 -37.94
CA GLN A 351 2.69 -0.69 -37.82
C GLN A 351 3.46 -0.94 -36.52
N ASP A 352 2.76 -1.16 -35.40
CA ASP A 352 3.38 -1.42 -34.09
C ASP A 352 4.02 -2.81 -34.00
N GLU A 353 3.43 -3.82 -34.65
CA GLU A 353 3.99 -5.18 -34.70
C GLU A 353 5.22 -5.23 -35.60
N LEU A 354 5.16 -4.58 -36.76
CA LEU A 354 6.28 -4.48 -37.69
C LEU A 354 7.46 -3.74 -37.04
N ALA A 355 7.19 -2.64 -36.33
CA ALA A 355 8.20 -1.94 -35.57
C ALA A 355 8.85 -2.82 -34.49
N ALA A 356 8.06 -3.64 -33.79
CA ALA A 356 8.56 -4.58 -32.77
C ALA A 356 9.46 -5.68 -33.36
N VAL A 357 9.06 -6.28 -34.49
CA VAL A 357 9.86 -7.30 -35.19
C VAL A 357 11.19 -6.72 -35.69
N VAL A 358 11.16 -5.53 -36.31
CA VAL A 358 12.37 -4.85 -36.79
C VAL A 358 13.28 -4.47 -35.62
N ALA A 359 12.74 -3.95 -34.51
CA ALA A 359 13.52 -3.65 -33.31
C ALA A 359 14.22 -4.89 -32.75
N PHE A 360 13.53 -6.05 -32.74
CA PHE A 360 14.13 -7.30 -32.32
C PHE A 360 15.30 -7.72 -33.24
N ILE A 361 15.13 -7.69 -34.56
CA ILE A 361 16.18 -8.02 -35.54
C ILE A 361 17.38 -7.07 -35.38
N LYS A 362 17.14 -5.77 -35.18
CA LYS A 362 18.19 -4.77 -34.91
C LYS A 362 19.00 -5.12 -33.67
N SER A 363 18.36 -5.58 -32.60
CA SER A 363 19.06 -5.88 -31.33
C SER A 363 20.08 -7.02 -31.42
N LEU A 364 19.97 -7.87 -32.46
CA LEU A 364 20.90 -8.96 -32.75
C LEU A 364 22.18 -8.50 -33.48
N SER A 365 22.31 -7.21 -33.80
CA SER A 365 23.48 -6.65 -34.50
C SER A 365 24.27 -5.69 -33.62
N ALA A 366 25.60 -5.74 -33.69
CA ALA A 366 26.49 -4.85 -32.93
C ALA A 366 26.16 -3.35 -33.15
N VAL A 367 25.82 -2.97 -34.39
CA VAL A 367 25.39 -1.60 -34.75
C VAL A 367 24.06 -1.21 -34.08
N GLY A 368 23.10 -2.15 -33.98
CA GLY A 368 21.85 -1.93 -33.26
C GLY A 368 22.02 -1.88 -31.74
N GLN A 369 23.09 -2.49 -31.21
CA GLN A 369 23.50 -2.37 -29.80
C GLN A 369 24.26 -1.06 -29.51
N THR A 370 24.83 -0.40 -30.53
CA THR A 370 25.52 0.90 -30.36
C THR A 370 24.59 2.11 -30.52
N GLU A 371 23.47 1.97 -31.25
CA GLU A 371 22.38 2.97 -31.29
C GLU A 371 21.48 2.92 -30.04
N GLN A 372 21.60 1.88 -29.22
CA GLN A 372 21.01 1.82 -27.88
C GLN A 372 21.95 2.53 -26.90
N ALA A 373 21.49 3.65 -26.34
CA ALA A 373 22.20 4.33 -25.25
C ALA A 373 22.57 3.32 -24.14
N PRO A 374 23.74 3.46 -23.50
CA PRO A 374 24.16 2.52 -22.47
C PRO A 374 23.15 2.51 -21.33
N ALA A 375 23.10 1.38 -20.61
CA ALA A 375 22.41 1.25 -19.33
C ALA A 375 22.57 2.56 -18.56
N GLY A 376 21.44 3.15 -18.18
CA GLY A 376 21.42 4.43 -17.49
C GLY A 376 22.44 4.45 -16.36
N THR A 377 22.94 5.64 -16.05
CA THR A 377 23.81 5.87 -14.89
C THR A 377 23.26 5.13 -13.66
N PRO A 378 24.11 4.70 -12.70
CA PRO A 378 23.65 4.01 -11.50
C PRO A 378 22.44 4.68 -10.80
N ASP A 379 22.38 6.01 -10.85
CA ASP A 379 21.26 6.81 -10.33
C ASP A 379 19.95 6.67 -11.14
N GLU A 380 20.04 6.52 -12.47
CA GLU A 380 18.89 6.27 -13.33
C GLU A 380 18.30 4.87 -13.10
N LEU A 381 19.15 3.86 -12.89
CA LEU A 381 18.73 2.49 -12.52
C LEU A 381 18.03 2.46 -11.16
N VAL A 382 18.55 3.17 -10.16
CA VAL A 382 17.91 3.32 -8.85
C VAL A 382 16.55 4.01 -8.97
N THR A 383 16.47 5.08 -9.77
CA THR A 383 15.22 5.82 -10.02
C THR A 383 14.19 4.97 -10.77
N GLN A 384 14.64 4.13 -11.71
CA GLN A 384 13.79 3.17 -12.41
C GLN A 384 13.28 2.09 -11.45
N GLY A 385 14.16 1.53 -10.61
CA GLY A 385 13.80 0.54 -9.60
C GLY A 385 12.81 1.06 -8.57
N GLN A 386 12.96 2.33 -8.15
CA GLN A 386 12.00 2.99 -7.26
C GLN A 386 10.61 3.05 -7.89
N ARG A 387 10.52 3.54 -9.13
CA ARG A 387 9.24 3.64 -9.86
C ARG A 387 8.61 2.26 -10.07
N LEU A 388 9.43 1.25 -10.34
CA LEU A 388 8.96 -0.13 -10.47
C LEU A 388 8.41 -0.65 -9.15
N ALA A 389 9.11 -0.44 -8.03
CA ALA A 389 8.65 -0.81 -6.70
C ALA A 389 7.33 -0.13 -6.30
N GLU A 390 7.14 1.14 -6.68
CA GLU A 390 5.87 1.87 -6.51
C GLU A 390 4.76 1.25 -7.38
N SER A 391 5.04 0.99 -8.65
CA SER A 391 4.05 0.46 -9.59
C SER A 391 3.59 -0.97 -9.27
N LEU A 392 4.50 -1.81 -8.76
CA LEU A 392 4.22 -3.18 -8.33
C LEU A 392 3.64 -3.23 -6.91
N GLY A 393 3.52 -2.09 -6.22
CA GLY A 393 3.03 -2.02 -4.85
C GLY A 393 3.99 -2.57 -3.79
N CYS A 394 5.26 -2.81 -4.13
CA CYS A 394 6.25 -3.37 -3.21
C CYS A 394 6.42 -2.50 -1.95
N LEU A 395 6.37 -1.17 -2.10
CA LEU A 395 6.53 -0.20 -1.00
C LEU A 395 5.39 -0.21 0.01
N ALA A 396 4.28 -0.87 -0.31
CA ALA A 396 3.16 -1.04 0.58
C ALA A 396 3.36 -2.23 1.54
N CYS A 397 4.30 -3.13 1.26
CA CYS A 397 4.70 -4.21 2.17
C CYS A 397 6.10 -3.97 2.75
N HIS A 398 6.99 -3.36 1.98
CA HIS A 398 8.39 -3.13 2.33
C HIS A 398 8.65 -1.64 2.56
N SER A 399 8.92 -1.25 3.80
CA SER A 399 9.32 0.12 4.13
C SER A 399 10.75 0.42 3.69
N VAL A 400 11.04 1.69 3.41
CA VAL A 400 12.40 2.17 3.10
C VAL A 400 13.00 3.05 4.22
N ASP A 401 12.23 3.27 5.29
CA ASP A 401 12.56 4.13 6.44
C ASP A 401 12.77 3.35 7.75
N GLY A 402 12.82 2.01 7.67
CA GLY A 402 13.01 1.13 8.83
C GLY A 402 11.73 0.80 9.60
N SER A 403 10.58 1.39 9.25
CA SER A 403 9.31 1.08 9.91
C SER A 403 8.90 -0.38 9.72
N GLN A 404 8.21 -0.97 10.70
CA GLN A 404 7.69 -2.33 10.56
C GLN A 404 6.48 -2.33 9.61
N GLY A 405 6.48 -3.24 8.66
CA GLY A 405 5.38 -3.50 7.74
C GLY A 405 5.28 -4.98 7.42
N VAL A 406 4.34 -5.35 6.53
CA VAL A 406 4.01 -6.75 6.15
C VAL A 406 5.25 -7.56 5.75
N GLY A 407 6.22 -6.91 5.09
CA GLY A 407 7.52 -7.47 4.75
C GLY A 407 8.68 -6.75 5.46
N PRO A 408 9.90 -7.30 5.37
CA PRO A 408 11.09 -6.66 5.93
C PRO A 408 11.38 -5.30 5.29
N SER A 409 11.82 -4.35 6.11
CA SER A 409 12.29 -3.06 5.61
C SER A 409 13.51 -3.23 4.71
N TRP A 410 13.59 -2.45 3.64
CA TRP A 410 14.75 -2.37 2.76
C TRP A 410 15.86 -1.48 3.31
N GLN A 411 15.57 -0.66 4.33
CA GLN A 411 16.59 0.16 4.99
C GLN A 411 17.64 -0.74 5.66
N GLY A 412 18.89 -0.67 5.20
CA GLY A 412 19.99 -1.48 5.74
C GLY A 412 19.82 -2.99 5.54
N LEU A 413 18.97 -3.43 4.60
CA LEU A 413 18.74 -4.85 4.34
C LEU A 413 19.90 -5.50 3.59
N TYR A 414 20.33 -4.88 2.48
CA TYR A 414 21.34 -5.48 1.60
C TYR A 414 22.68 -5.65 2.34
N GLY A 415 23.23 -6.85 2.27
CA GLY A 415 24.46 -7.24 2.95
C GLY A 415 24.29 -7.69 4.41
N LYS A 416 23.13 -7.47 5.03
CA LYS A 416 22.83 -7.90 6.41
C LYS A 416 22.54 -9.40 6.48
N THR A 417 23.00 -10.07 7.54
CA THR A 417 22.62 -11.45 7.82
C THR A 417 21.22 -11.50 8.43
N GLN A 418 20.30 -12.22 7.78
CA GLN A 418 18.95 -12.48 8.24
C GLN A 418 18.85 -13.89 8.81
N THR A 419 18.02 -14.05 9.85
CA THR A 419 17.61 -15.36 10.35
C THR A 419 16.30 -15.74 9.68
N LEU A 420 16.21 -16.92 9.10
CA LEU A 420 15.02 -17.43 8.43
C LEU A 420 14.05 -18.10 9.43
N ALA A 421 12.81 -18.33 9.00
CA ALA A 421 11.75 -18.93 9.79
C ALA A 421 12.11 -20.36 10.27
N ASP A 422 12.93 -21.09 9.51
CA ASP A 422 13.45 -22.42 9.87
C ASP A 422 14.65 -22.39 10.84
N GLY A 423 15.10 -21.19 11.24
CA GLY A 423 16.24 -20.97 12.13
C GLY A 423 17.60 -20.91 11.45
N SER A 424 17.68 -21.14 10.13
CA SER A 424 18.91 -20.95 9.36
C SER A 424 19.25 -19.46 9.22
N ARG A 425 20.49 -19.16 8.79
CA ARG A 425 20.96 -17.77 8.58
C ARG A 425 21.43 -17.60 7.15
N ILE A 426 20.99 -16.52 6.51
CA ILE A 426 21.36 -16.17 5.13
C ILE A 426 21.86 -14.72 5.08
N LYS A 427 22.82 -14.42 4.21
CA LYS A 427 23.20 -13.04 3.91
C LYS A 427 22.20 -12.50 2.89
N ALA A 428 21.63 -11.32 3.13
CA ALA A 428 20.74 -10.66 2.17
C ALA A 428 21.56 -10.05 1.01
N ASP A 429 22.16 -10.92 0.21
CA ASP A 429 22.89 -10.56 -0.99
C ASP A 429 21.95 -10.50 -2.21
N GLU A 430 22.54 -10.25 -3.38
CA GLU A 430 21.78 -10.10 -4.61
C GLU A 430 21.06 -11.39 -5.01
N GLY A 431 21.65 -12.56 -4.77
CA GLY A 431 21.02 -13.85 -5.02
C GLY A 431 19.78 -14.05 -4.16
N TYR A 432 19.89 -13.76 -2.85
CA TYR A 432 18.76 -13.82 -1.93
C TYR A 432 17.62 -12.87 -2.32
N LEU A 433 17.95 -11.62 -2.68
CA LEU A 433 16.91 -10.66 -3.07
C LEU A 433 16.19 -11.07 -4.36
N ARG A 434 16.93 -11.55 -5.37
CA ARG A 434 16.35 -12.06 -6.61
C ARG A 434 15.44 -13.27 -6.36
N GLU A 435 15.90 -14.22 -5.55
CA GLU A 435 15.09 -15.37 -5.16
C GLU A 435 13.85 -14.97 -4.37
N SER A 436 13.95 -13.96 -3.49
CA SER A 436 12.81 -13.45 -2.72
C SER A 436 11.75 -12.80 -3.61
N VAL A 437 12.11 -12.20 -4.75
CA VAL A 437 11.16 -11.63 -5.71
C VAL A 437 10.52 -12.72 -6.58
N LEU A 438 11.33 -13.64 -7.11
CA LEU A 438 10.89 -14.67 -8.05
C LEU A 438 10.21 -15.88 -7.36
N ARG A 439 10.63 -16.20 -6.14
CA ARG A 439 10.19 -17.34 -5.33
C ARG A 439 10.07 -16.93 -3.85
N PRO A 440 9.16 -16.01 -3.49
CA PRO A 440 9.06 -15.41 -2.16
C PRO A 440 8.88 -16.41 -1.00
N GLY A 441 8.28 -17.57 -1.26
CA GLY A 441 8.10 -18.63 -0.25
C GLY A 441 9.35 -19.46 0.04
N ALA A 442 10.45 -19.28 -0.70
CA ALA A 442 11.64 -20.13 -0.59
C ALA A 442 12.46 -19.85 0.68
N ALA A 443 12.62 -18.57 1.07
CA ALA A 443 13.49 -18.16 2.17
C ALA A 443 12.89 -16.99 2.96
N ILE A 444 11.99 -17.32 3.89
CA ILE A 444 11.22 -16.33 4.66
C ILE A 444 11.99 -15.90 5.90
N VAL A 445 12.16 -14.58 6.08
CA VAL A 445 12.78 -14.01 7.28
C VAL A 445 11.94 -14.30 8.52
N LYS A 446 12.58 -14.71 9.61
CA LYS A 446 11.93 -15.00 10.90
C LYS A 446 11.11 -13.80 11.36
N GLY A 447 9.85 -14.05 11.72
CA GLY A 447 8.90 -13.02 12.15
C GLY A 447 7.98 -12.50 11.05
N TYR A 448 8.20 -12.88 9.79
CA TYR A 448 7.33 -12.54 8.67
C TYR A 448 6.52 -13.76 8.19
N ALA A 449 5.34 -13.51 7.65
CA ALA A 449 4.47 -14.54 7.08
C ALA A 449 4.78 -14.78 5.60
N ALA A 450 4.46 -15.98 5.10
CA ALA A 450 4.60 -16.38 3.69
C ALA A 450 3.53 -15.74 2.79
N VAL A 451 3.48 -14.41 2.73
CA VAL A 451 2.35 -13.67 2.13
C VAL A 451 2.72 -12.85 0.90
N MET A 452 4.01 -12.72 0.59
CA MET A 452 4.47 -11.98 -0.58
C MET A 452 4.02 -12.71 -1.86
N PRO A 453 3.30 -12.03 -2.78
CA PRO A 453 2.86 -12.63 -4.03
C PRO A 453 4.06 -12.90 -4.94
N THR A 454 3.93 -13.92 -5.80
CA THR A 454 4.96 -14.21 -6.80
C THR A 454 4.94 -13.15 -7.89
N PHE A 455 6.08 -12.49 -8.09
CA PHE A 455 6.26 -11.55 -9.20
C PHE A 455 7.08 -12.21 -10.31
N THR A 456 6.79 -11.84 -11.56
CA THR A 456 7.54 -12.30 -12.74
C THR A 456 8.10 -11.11 -13.52
N PRO A 457 8.94 -10.24 -12.91
CA PRO A 457 9.62 -9.18 -13.64
C PRO A 457 10.63 -9.80 -14.62
N ASN A 458 10.89 -9.11 -15.73
CA ASN A 458 12.00 -9.50 -16.61
C ASN A 458 13.36 -9.17 -15.95
N ASP A 459 14.46 -9.65 -16.53
CA ASP A 459 15.79 -9.51 -15.92
C ASP A 459 16.18 -8.05 -15.66
N LYS A 460 15.84 -7.12 -16.56
CA LYS A 460 16.16 -5.68 -16.40
C LYS A 460 15.31 -5.01 -15.33
N GLU A 461 14.03 -5.36 -15.27
CA GLU A 461 13.13 -4.91 -14.19
C GLU A 461 13.61 -5.41 -12.83
N LEU A 462 14.03 -6.68 -12.77
CA LEU A 462 14.62 -7.26 -11.58
C LEU A 462 15.92 -6.54 -11.21
N ASP A 463 16.82 -6.29 -12.16
CA ASP A 463 18.06 -5.55 -11.95
C ASP A 463 17.83 -4.15 -11.39
N ALA A 464 16.87 -3.40 -11.95
CA ALA A 464 16.49 -2.08 -11.49
C ALA A 464 15.92 -2.13 -10.06
N LEU A 465 15.01 -3.08 -9.78
CA LEU A 465 14.44 -3.28 -8.45
C LEU A 465 15.53 -3.60 -7.41
N ILE A 466 16.46 -4.48 -7.74
CA ILE A 466 17.61 -4.82 -6.89
C ILE A 466 18.52 -3.59 -6.69
N ALA A 467 18.79 -2.81 -7.72
CA ALA A 467 19.59 -1.59 -7.61
C ALA A 467 18.95 -0.59 -6.63
N PHE A 468 17.63 -0.41 -6.69
CA PHE A 468 16.89 0.41 -5.73
C PHE A 468 16.99 -0.14 -4.29
N ILE A 469 16.79 -1.43 -4.07
CA ILE A 469 16.94 -2.05 -2.74
C ILE A 469 18.36 -1.84 -2.20
N LYS A 470 19.38 -2.03 -3.05
CA LYS A 470 20.80 -1.79 -2.71
C LYS A 470 21.05 -0.34 -2.31
N SER A 471 20.41 0.63 -2.98
CA SER A 471 20.54 2.05 -2.64
C SER A 471 20.08 2.37 -1.22
N LYS A 472 19.16 1.57 -0.65
CA LYS A 472 18.65 1.75 0.73
C LYS A 472 19.54 1.11 1.80
N ALA A 473 20.62 0.44 1.42
CA ALA A 473 21.62 -0.05 2.37
C ALA A 473 22.61 1.01 2.84
N ALA A 474 22.78 2.10 2.09
CA ALA A 474 23.68 3.19 2.43
C ALA A 474 22.91 4.36 3.05
N VAL A 475 22.73 4.33 4.38
CA VAL A 475 22.59 5.56 5.17
C VAL A 475 23.56 5.44 6.34
N ASP A 476 24.62 6.22 6.29
CA ASP A 476 25.55 6.41 7.42
C ASP A 476 24.77 6.84 8.65
N VAL A 477 24.95 6.09 9.74
CA VAL A 477 24.35 6.34 11.06
C VAL A 477 25.08 7.49 11.80
N ASP A 478 25.88 8.32 11.11
CA ASP A 478 26.79 9.27 11.78
C ASP A 478 26.39 10.75 11.72
N ALA A 479 25.22 11.11 11.17
CA ALA A 479 24.72 12.49 11.18
C ALA A 479 23.81 12.80 12.39
N GLY A 480 24.21 12.42 13.61
CA GLY A 480 23.41 12.63 14.82
C GLY A 480 24.16 12.89 16.12
N LYS A 481 25.50 12.81 16.14
CA LYS A 481 26.29 13.19 17.31
C LYS A 481 26.99 14.53 17.08
N VAL A 482 26.23 15.62 17.20
CA VAL A 482 26.83 16.89 17.58
C VAL A 482 27.19 16.78 19.05
N GLU A 483 28.49 16.70 19.31
CA GLU A 483 29.09 16.72 20.64
C GLU A 483 28.59 17.93 21.43
N SER A 484 28.07 17.65 22.64
CA SER A 484 27.92 18.66 23.68
C SER A 484 29.31 19.02 24.19
N GLY A 485 29.94 20.00 23.54
CA GLY A 485 31.17 20.62 23.99
C GLY A 485 30.98 21.24 25.37
N LYS A 486 31.74 20.74 26.33
CA LYS A 486 31.94 21.33 27.65
C LYS A 486 32.91 22.52 27.57
N SER A 487 32.52 23.57 28.30
CA SER A 487 33.34 24.51 29.11
C SER A 487 34.11 25.64 28.39
N PRO A 488 34.41 26.76 29.09
CA PRO A 488 34.39 27.00 30.54
C PRO A 488 33.06 27.43 31.14
#